data_AF-S2R9C2-F1
#
_entry.id   AF-S2R9C2-F1
#
_cell.length_a   1.000
_cell.length_b   1.000
_cell.length_c   1.000
_cell.angle_alpha   90.00
_cell.angle_beta   90.00
_cell.angle_gamma   90.00
#
_symmetry.space_group_name_H-M   'P 1'
#
loop_
_entity.id
_entity.type
_entity.pdbx_description
1 polymer ?
#
loop_
_entity_poly.entity_id
_entity_poly.type
_entity_poly.pdbx_seq_one_letter_code
_entity_poly.pdbx_strand_id
1 'polypeptide(L)'
;VGALAGLVLISLINLSRKWLLQQGINDVILHTILQVLTPFFIYLVVDEFMHASGVIAVVVAGLLSNTRYNRYIAALPELRIVSERTWDIIVYTLNGIIFLILGIELPVAMTDTIADHEVSTFQALGFVVVVYLGILIVRTLWIYGYMLLAKRSKEGKASWRAALLSGISGVRGAITLVGVLAVPAALSNGDAFPERSLMLFIAAGVVVLSLIVAIIALPLVTRSVAPLQTRGSTIVTDDSSDQDDDDSNDIRIISLSQAQTFVFQMAVRRVESERRETNQKAALDLIAEYQYLIRRLELAEDTGAAIPPLIQDELDLRKVGVQGELYALDDLWRDNKIMSKSYAKARKQLQHRLNDLDSMAKRSGRPTFRMLFERSALRLSHWWYTVASEQNRSHRFFNERLFIEKETAKGGLKYLSQFLRQKENKAHNYNRQVIYALIVQYRNRIASVKALNTHKSTQYEQELGRLRAIAFAAERAAIHDLTEKGYITMTMAQKLNQNVNFTENAATLTSLEEV
;
A
#
# COMPACT_ATOMS: atom_id res chain seq x y z
N VAL A 1 -8.92 -10.19 23.36
CA VAL A 1 -9.93 -9.12 23.27
C VAL A 1 -9.36 -7.88 22.57
N GLY A 2 -8.29 -7.25 23.10
CA GLY A 2 -7.70 -6.04 22.49
C GLY A 2 -7.35 -6.17 21.00
N ALA A 3 -6.70 -7.26 20.59
CA ALA A 3 -6.40 -7.52 19.17
C ALA A 3 -7.66 -7.55 18.27
N LEU A 4 -8.72 -8.23 18.70
CA LEU A 4 -9.98 -8.32 17.96
C LEU A 4 -10.69 -6.95 17.90
N ALA A 5 -10.72 -6.22 19.02
CA ALA A 5 -11.29 -4.88 19.08
C ALA A 5 -10.54 -3.91 18.15
N GLY A 6 -9.21 -3.96 18.14
CA GLY A 6 -8.37 -3.20 17.21
C GLY A 6 -8.69 -3.47 15.75
N LEU A 7 -8.84 -4.75 15.35
CA LEU A 7 -9.23 -5.14 13.99
C LEU A 7 -10.60 -4.59 13.57
N VAL A 8 -11.57 -4.61 14.48
CA VAL A 8 -12.93 -4.14 14.23
C VAL A 8 -12.94 -2.62 14.09
N LEU A 9 -12.35 -1.90 15.05
CA LEU A 9 -12.33 -0.44 15.07
C LEU A 9 -11.59 0.13 13.85
N ILE A 10 -10.42 -0.40 13.50
CA ILE A 10 -9.69 0.10 12.34
C ILE A 10 -10.42 -0.20 11.02
N SER A 11 -11.16 -1.31 10.93
CA SER A 11 -12.00 -1.58 9.76
C SER A 11 -13.13 -0.57 9.63
N LEU A 12 -13.75 -0.19 10.75
CA LEU A 12 -14.82 0.80 10.79
C LEU A 12 -14.31 2.20 10.43
N ILE A 13 -13.15 2.61 10.97
CA ILE A 13 -12.50 3.89 10.64
C ILE A 13 -12.08 3.93 9.17
N ASN A 14 -11.54 2.84 8.62
CA ASN A 14 -11.20 2.78 7.20
C ASN A 14 -12.44 2.83 6.30
N LEU A 15 -13.58 2.31 6.75
CA LEU A 15 -14.84 2.41 6.04
C LEU A 15 -15.37 3.85 6.04
N SER A 16 -15.32 4.54 7.19
CA SER A 16 -15.75 5.94 7.29
C SER A 16 -14.87 6.87 6.45
N ARG A 17 -13.53 6.69 6.47
CA ARG A 17 -12.62 7.45 5.59
C ARG A 17 -12.95 7.25 4.11
N LYS A 18 -13.27 6.02 3.69
CA LYS A 18 -13.66 5.74 2.31
C LYS A 18 -15.00 6.38 1.95
N TRP A 19 -15.94 6.39 2.87
CA TRP A 19 -17.23 7.03 2.69
C TRP A 19 -17.10 8.56 2.55
N LEU A 20 -16.29 9.21 3.40
CA LEU A 20 -15.98 10.64 3.31
C LEU A 20 -15.38 11.03 1.96
N LEU A 21 -14.41 10.25 1.48
CA LEU A 21 -13.80 10.46 0.16
C LEU A 21 -14.82 10.30 -0.98
N GLN A 22 -15.76 9.36 -0.86
CA GLN A 22 -16.82 9.17 -1.86
C GLN A 22 -17.84 10.32 -1.89
N GLN A 23 -17.95 11.09 -0.81
CA GLN A 23 -18.79 12.30 -0.76
C GLN A 23 -18.08 13.54 -1.33
N GLY A 24 -16.86 13.40 -1.85
CA GLY A 24 -16.12 14.51 -2.46
C GLY A 24 -15.26 15.31 -1.48
N ILE A 25 -15.19 14.90 -0.21
CA ILE A 25 -14.30 15.53 0.78
C ILE A 25 -12.89 14.96 0.58
N ASN A 26 -12.14 15.59 -0.32
CA ASN A 26 -10.77 15.21 -0.69
C ASN A 26 -9.74 16.18 -0.10
N ASP A 27 -9.80 16.39 1.22
CA ASP A 27 -8.87 17.25 1.95
C ASP A 27 -7.72 16.41 2.56
N VAL A 28 -6.49 16.76 2.17
CA VAL A 28 -5.24 16.13 2.62
C VAL A 28 -5.00 16.36 4.11
N ILE A 29 -5.36 17.54 4.61
CA ILE A 29 -5.14 17.94 6.01
C ILE A 29 -6.07 17.13 6.91
N LEU A 30 -7.36 17.07 6.57
CA LEU A 30 -8.35 16.27 7.30
C LEU A 30 -7.94 14.78 7.36
N HIS A 31 -7.43 14.23 6.26
CA HIS A 31 -6.97 12.84 6.23
C HIS A 31 -5.80 12.61 7.18
N THR A 32 -4.81 13.51 7.15
CA THR A 32 -3.62 13.45 8.01
C THR A 32 -4.01 13.57 9.48
N ILE A 33 -4.89 14.50 9.84
CA ILE A 33 -5.40 14.67 11.21
C ILE A 33 -6.12 13.41 11.69
N LEU A 34 -7.05 12.86 10.89
CA LEU A 34 -7.73 11.61 11.24
C LEU A 34 -6.75 10.45 11.42
N GLN A 35 -5.68 10.40 10.62
CA GLN A 35 -4.64 9.39 10.74
C GLN A 35 -3.86 9.49 12.04
N VAL A 36 -3.44 10.70 12.41
CA VAL A 36 -2.74 10.93 13.68
C VAL A 36 -3.65 10.64 14.88
N LEU A 37 -4.93 10.96 14.80
CA LEU A 37 -5.89 10.78 15.91
C LEU A 37 -6.35 9.32 16.08
N THR A 38 -6.36 8.53 15.01
CA THR A 38 -6.81 7.13 15.00
C THR A 38 -6.16 6.24 16.08
N PRO A 39 -4.83 6.19 16.26
CA PRO A 39 -4.23 5.37 17.30
C PRO A 39 -4.69 5.76 18.71
N PHE A 40 -4.81 7.06 19.00
CA PHE A 40 -5.31 7.54 20.31
C PHE A 40 -6.77 7.15 20.54
N PHE A 41 -7.61 7.28 19.51
CA PHE A 41 -9.01 6.88 19.59
C PHE A 41 -9.16 5.38 19.86
N ILE A 42 -8.42 4.53 19.13
CA ILE A 42 -8.47 3.07 19.33
C ILE A 42 -7.95 2.71 20.73
N TYR A 43 -6.87 3.34 21.17
CA TYR A 43 -6.34 3.14 22.52
C TYR A 43 -7.41 3.42 23.58
N LEU A 44 -7.98 4.63 23.58
CA LEU A 44 -8.91 5.08 24.62
C LEU A 44 -10.19 4.24 24.62
N VAL A 45 -10.75 3.95 23.44
CA VAL A 45 -12.00 3.17 23.35
C VAL A 45 -11.81 1.75 23.89
N VAL A 46 -10.68 1.11 23.59
CA VAL A 46 -10.44 -0.28 24.02
C VAL A 46 -10.07 -0.36 25.49
N ASP A 47 -9.29 0.60 26.00
CA ASP A 47 -8.86 0.63 27.39
C ASP A 47 -10.05 0.95 28.33
N GLU A 48 -10.82 2.00 28.01
CA GLU A 48 -11.91 2.49 28.86
C GLU A 48 -13.16 1.60 28.79
N PHE A 49 -13.64 1.26 27.59
CA PHE A 49 -14.94 0.57 27.45
C PHE A 49 -14.83 -0.95 27.46
N MET A 50 -13.67 -1.50 27.08
CA MET A 50 -13.50 -2.94 26.93
C MET A 50 -12.55 -3.53 27.97
N HIS A 51 -11.95 -2.68 28.83
CA HIS A 51 -10.97 -3.05 29.85
C HIS A 51 -9.90 -4.01 29.31
N ALA A 52 -9.48 -3.78 28.07
CA ALA A 52 -8.52 -4.61 27.36
C ALA A 52 -7.32 -3.76 26.94
N SER A 53 -6.17 -4.39 26.69
CA SER A 53 -4.96 -3.65 26.32
C SER A 53 -5.15 -2.82 25.04
N GLY A 54 -5.27 -1.49 25.22
CA GLY A 54 -5.35 -0.52 24.14
C GLY A 54 -4.10 -0.51 23.26
N VAL A 55 -2.91 -0.72 23.86
CA VAL A 55 -1.63 -0.81 23.13
C VAL A 55 -1.67 -1.94 22.09
N ILE A 56 -2.09 -3.14 22.49
CA ILE A 56 -2.19 -4.29 21.56
C ILE A 56 -3.23 -4.01 20.47
N ALA A 57 -4.35 -3.36 20.79
CA ALA A 57 -5.36 -2.99 19.81
C ALA A 57 -4.81 -2.04 18.73
N VAL A 58 -4.05 -1.02 19.14
CA VAL A 58 -3.41 -0.06 18.22
C VAL A 58 -2.35 -0.74 17.36
N VAL A 59 -1.53 -1.64 17.91
CA VAL A 59 -0.51 -2.37 17.14
C VAL A 59 -1.17 -3.22 16.04
N VAL A 60 -2.23 -3.95 16.40
CA VAL A 60 -2.98 -4.77 15.43
C VAL A 60 -3.68 -3.89 14.39
N ALA A 61 -4.22 -2.75 14.81
CA ALA A 61 -4.80 -1.76 13.90
C ALA A 61 -3.77 -1.20 12.92
N GLY A 62 -2.57 -0.85 13.40
CA GLY A 62 -1.44 -0.40 12.58
C GLY A 62 -1.00 -1.46 11.57
N LEU A 63 -0.87 -2.72 12.01
CA LEU A 63 -0.53 -3.84 11.13
C LEU A 63 -1.59 -4.04 10.03
N LEU A 64 -2.88 -3.92 10.35
CA LEU A 64 -3.96 -4.00 9.36
C LEU A 64 -3.95 -2.80 8.40
N SER A 65 -3.64 -1.61 8.91
CA SER A 65 -3.52 -0.39 8.11
C SER A 65 -2.35 -0.48 7.12
N ASN A 66 -1.23 -1.11 7.51
CA ASN A 66 -0.07 -1.31 6.65
C ASN A 66 -0.28 -2.44 5.62
N THR A 67 -0.82 -3.59 6.04
CA THR A 67 -1.09 -4.73 5.14
C THR A 67 -2.20 -4.43 4.12
N ARG A 68 -3.15 -3.57 4.48
CA ARG A 68 -4.06 -2.96 3.50
C ARG A 68 -3.46 -1.68 2.95
N TYR A 69 -2.23 -1.76 2.45
CA TYR A 69 -1.65 -0.75 1.57
C TYR A 69 -2.69 -0.50 0.48
N ASN A 70 -3.42 0.58 0.69
CA ASN A 70 -4.69 0.79 0.03
C ASN A 70 -4.27 1.05 -1.41
N ARG A 71 -4.63 0.19 -2.36
CA ARG A 71 -4.49 0.45 -3.81
C ARG A 71 -5.10 1.80 -4.25
N TYR A 72 -5.78 2.48 -3.32
CA TYR A 72 -6.39 3.80 -3.39
C TYR A 72 -5.47 4.95 -2.90
N ILE A 73 -4.46 4.72 -2.05
CA ILE A 73 -3.43 5.72 -1.65
C ILE A 73 -2.35 5.86 -2.74
N ALA A 74 -2.15 4.81 -3.55
CA ALA A 74 -1.34 4.88 -4.79
C ALA A 74 -1.89 5.91 -5.79
N ALA A 75 -3.11 6.41 -5.59
CA ALA A 75 -3.79 7.33 -6.48
C ALA A 75 -3.49 8.82 -6.16
N LEU A 76 -2.92 9.14 -4.98
CA LEU A 76 -2.54 10.51 -4.62
C LEU A 76 -1.15 10.48 -3.95
N PRO A 77 -0.06 10.52 -4.74
CA PRO A 77 1.31 10.50 -4.23
C PRO A 77 1.57 11.58 -3.18
N GLU A 78 0.95 12.74 -3.33
CA GLU A 78 1.02 13.87 -2.41
C GLU A 78 0.48 13.54 -1.00
N LEU A 79 -0.67 12.88 -0.91
CA LEU A 79 -1.23 12.38 0.37
C LEU A 79 -0.30 11.39 1.07
N ARG A 80 0.33 10.49 0.29
CA ARG A 80 1.27 9.51 0.83
C ARG A 80 2.50 10.20 1.41
N ILE A 81 3.08 11.15 0.68
CA ILE A 81 4.29 11.86 1.11
C ILE A 81 4.00 12.71 2.34
N VAL A 82 2.92 13.52 2.33
CA VAL A 82 2.57 14.36 3.47
C VAL A 82 2.31 13.49 4.70
N SER A 83 1.57 12.39 4.56
CA SER A 83 1.32 11.46 5.67
C SER A 83 2.61 10.81 6.20
N GLU A 84 3.44 10.23 5.32
CA GLU A 84 4.70 9.58 5.72
C GLU A 84 5.65 10.57 6.38
N ARG A 85 5.84 11.76 5.79
CA ARG A 85 6.67 12.83 6.36
C ARG A 85 6.13 13.32 7.70
N THR A 86 4.81 13.51 7.81
CA THR A 86 4.18 13.90 9.07
C THR A 86 4.42 12.84 10.14
N TRP A 87 4.32 11.56 9.78
CA TRP A 87 4.60 10.46 10.70
C TRP A 87 6.08 10.40 11.10
N ASP A 88 7.00 10.59 10.15
CA ASP A 88 8.43 10.69 10.43
C ASP A 88 8.72 11.80 11.44
N ILE A 89 8.13 12.99 11.26
CA ILE A 89 8.26 14.12 12.18
C ILE A 89 7.69 13.76 13.55
N ILE A 90 6.48 13.20 13.62
CA ILE A 90 5.84 12.80 14.89
C ILE A 90 6.69 11.77 15.63
N VAL A 91 7.14 10.71 14.96
CA VAL A 91 7.97 9.67 15.57
C VAL A 91 9.31 10.23 16.02
N TYR A 92 9.93 11.10 15.23
CA TYR A 92 11.17 11.78 15.59
C TYR A 92 11.00 12.65 16.84
N THR A 93 9.97 13.50 16.87
CA THR A 93 9.68 14.37 18.01
C THR A 93 9.31 13.56 19.25
N LEU A 94 8.46 12.54 19.13
CA LEU A 94 8.10 11.67 20.26
C LEU A 94 9.31 10.93 20.82
N ASN A 95 10.17 10.37 19.95
CA ASN A 95 11.41 9.75 20.40
C ASN A 95 12.32 10.78 21.09
N GLY A 96 12.43 11.99 20.54
CA GLY A 96 13.17 13.10 21.16
C GLY A 96 12.65 13.45 22.56
N ILE A 97 11.33 13.55 22.73
CA ILE A 97 10.68 13.80 24.03
C ILE A 97 11.00 12.66 25.01
N ILE A 98 10.92 11.41 24.57
CA ILE A 98 11.18 10.25 25.44
C ILE A 98 12.65 10.20 25.87
N PHE A 99 13.58 10.52 24.97
CA PHE A 99 14.99 10.64 25.33
C PHE A 99 15.27 11.85 26.23
N LEU A 100 14.55 12.95 26.05
CA LEU A 100 14.63 14.10 26.94
C LEU A 100 14.14 13.75 28.35
N ILE A 101 13.00 13.06 28.47
CA ILE A 101 12.50 12.56 29.76
C ILE A 101 13.52 11.63 30.40
N LEU A 102 14.10 10.69 29.65
CA LEU A 102 15.17 9.82 30.13
C LEU A 102 16.38 10.63 30.62
N GLY A 103 16.78 11.66 29.89
CA GLY A 103 17.88 12.55 30.28
C GLY A 103 17.62 13.32 31.57
N ILE A 104 16.36 13.66 31.87
CA ILE A 104 15.95 14.32 33.12
C ILE A 104 15.84 13.31 34.28
N GLU A 105 15.31 12.12 34.03
CA GLU A 105 15.12 11.06 35.04
C GLU A 105 16.45 10.44 35.48
N LEU A 106 17.46 10.37 34.61
CA LEU A 106 18.72 9.70 34.90
C LEU A 106 19.52 10.36 36.05
N PRO A 107 19.71 11.70 36.10
CA PRO A 107 20.32 12.37 37.26
C PRO A 107 19.52 12.20 38.56
N VAL A 108 18.19 12.22 38.50
CA VAL A 108 17.32 12.04 39.67
C VAL A 108 17.48 10.63 40.23
N ALA A 109 17.34 9.62 39.38
CA ALA A 109 17.55 8.22 39.75
C ALA A 109 18.97 7.97 40.26
N MET A 110 20.00 8.61 39.68
CA MET A 110 21.37 8.55 40.18
C MET A 110 21.50 9.15 41.58
N THR A 111 20.95 10.34 41.82
CA THR A 111 21.09 11.03 43.10
C THR A 111 20.38 10.26 44.22
N ASP A 112 19.17 9.76 43.96
CA ASP A 112 18.40 9.00 44.95
C ASP A 112 19.04 7.63 45.26
N THR A 113 19.63 6.97 44.26
CA THR A 113 20.32 5.68 44.46
C THR A 113 21.70 5.85 45.12
N ILE A 114 22.36 7.00 44.93
CA ILE A 114 23.65 7.33 45.58
C ILE A 114 23.44 7.81 47.02
N ALA A 115 22.30 8.42 47.34
CA ALA A 115 21.96 8.86 48.69
C ALA A 115 21.54 7.71 49.62
N ASP A 116 21.03 6.61 49.05
CA ASP A 116 20.62 5.42 49.80
C ASP A 116 21.84 4.61 50.25
N HIS A 117 22.04 4.45 51.56
CA HIS A 117 23.27 3.90 52.14
C HIS A 117 23.43 2.37 51.98
N GLU A 118 22.43 1.67 51.43
CA GLU A 118 22.43 0.20 51.30
C GLU A 118 23.11 -0.33 50.02
N VAL A 119 23.29 0.49 48.97
CA VAL A 119 23.86 0.04 47.69
C VAL A 119 25.03 0.93 47.25
N SER A 120 26.23 0.36 47.12
CA SER A 120 27.38 1.10 46.60
C SER A 120 27.22 1.46 45.11
N THR A 121 27.68 2.65 44.70
CA THR A 121 27.57 3.13 43.30
C THR A 121 28.17 2.16 42.28
N PHE A 122 29.25 1.46 42.64
CA PHE A 122 29.88 0.43 41.80
C PHE A 122 29.02 -0.83 41.65
N GLN A 123 28.28 -1.21 42.69
CA GLN A 123 27.37 -2.36 42.65
C GLN A 123 26.15 -2.05 41.78
N ALA A 124 25.60 -0.84 41.88
CA ALA A 124 24.50 -0.39 41.00
C ALA A 124 24.92 -0.39 39.52
N LEU A 125 26.12 0.11 39.20
CA LEU A 125 26.67 0.04 37.83
C LEU A 125 26.88 -1.42 37.38
N GLY A 126 27.32 -2.29 38.29
CA GLY A 126 27.43 -3.73 38.05
C GLY A 126 26.09 -4.35 37.66
N PHE A 127 25.00 -3.99 38.33
CA PHE A 127 23.65 -4.47 37.99
C PHE A 127 23.22 -4.04 36.59
N VAL A 128 23.51 -2.80 36.17
CA VAL A 128 23.23 -2.33 34.81
C VAL A 128 23.90 -3.24 33.77
N VAL A 129 25.18 -3.52 33.94
CA VAL A 129 25.96 -4.36 33.01
C VAL A 129 25.45 -5.79 33.00
N VAL A 130 25.20 -6.38 34.17
CA VAL A 130 24.71 -7.77 34.29
C VAL A 130 23.33 -7.91 33.65
N VAL A 131 22.41 -6.98 33.94
CA VAL A 131 21.06 -6.99 33.37
C VAL A 131 21.12 -6.80 31.85
N TYR A 132 21.96 -5.89 31.35
CA TYR A 132 22.15 -5.69 29.91
C TYR A 132 22.67 -6.97 29.23
N LEU A 133 23.72 -7.61 29.78
CA LEU A 133 24.24 -8.87 29.26
C LEU A 133 23.18 -9.97 29.31
N GLY A 134 22.42 -10.09 30.40
CA GLY A 134 21.35 -11.06 30.54
C GLY A 134 20.29 -10.91 29.43
N ILE A 135 19.80 -9.68 29.21
CA ILE A 135 18.82 -9.40 28.15
C ILE A 135 19.42 -9.70 26.77
N LEU A 136 20.69 -9.34 26.54
CA LEU A 136 21.38 -9.62 25.27
C LEU A 136 21.47 -11.13 25.01
N ILE A 137 21.89 -11.92 26.01
CA ILE A 137 21.99 -13.37 25.93
C ILE A 137 20.63 -13.99 25.64
N VAL A 138 19.60 -13.63 26.42
CA VAL A 138 18.22 -14.15 26.24
C VAL A 138 17.73 -13.86 24.82
N ARG A 139 17.94 -12.62 24.33
CA ARG A 139 17.54 -12.23 22.97
C ARG A 139 18.30 -13.02 21.90
N THR A 140 19.62 -13.14 22.02
CA THR A 140 20.46 -13.90 21.07
C THR A 140 20.09 -15.38 21.05
N LEU A 141 19.86 -15.99 22.21
CA LEU A 141 19.40 -17.38 22.32
C LEU A 141 18.02 -17.56 21.70
N TRP A 142 17.08 -16.63 21.92
CA TRP A 142 15.75 -16.68 21.33
C TRP A 142 15.79 -16.61 19.80
N ILE A 143 16.55 -15.66 19.24
CA ILE A 143 16.74 -15.52 17.79
C ILE A 143 17.41 -16.77 17.22
N TYR A 144 18.46 -17.28 17.86
CA TYR A 144 19.15 -18.49 17.44
C TYR A 144 18.24 -19.72 17.48
N GLY A 145 17.42 -19.86 18.53
CA GLY A 145 16.41 -20.90 18.64
C GLY A 145 15.37 -20.82 17.53
N TYR A 146 14.87 -19.61 17.24
CA TYR A 146 13.96 -19.39 16.11
C TYR A 146 14.61 -19.78 14.77
N MET A 147 15.87 -19.43 14.53
CA MET A 147 16.59 -19.84 13.31
C MET A 147 16.76 -21.36 13.21
N LEU A 148 16.96 -22.06 14.34
CA LEU A 148 17.03 -23.53 14.36
C LEU A 148 15.68 -24.17 14.03
N LEU A 149 14.58 -23.61 14.53
CA LEU A 149 13.22 -24.04 14.20
C LEU A 149 12.86 -23.75 12.73
N ALA A 150 13.23 -22.57 12.22
CA ALA A 150 13.03 -22.17 10.83
C ALA A 150 13.82 -23.03 9.85
N LYS A 151 14.97 -23.60 10.26
CA LYS A 151 15.78 -24.54 9.46
C LYS A 151 15.01 -25.82 9.05
N ARG A 152 13.93 -26.19 9.76
CA ARG A 152 13.03 -27.28 9.33
C ARG A 152 12.22 -26.91 8.06
N SER A 153 12.13 -25.63 7.75
CA SER A 153 11.45 -25.06 6.58
C SER A 153 12.45 -24.38 5.64
N LYS A 154 13.34 -25.17 5.00
CA LYS A 154 14.17 -24.87 3.80
C LYS A 154 14.95 -23.55 3.66
N GLU A 155 14.92 -22.61 4.61
CA GLU A 155 15.60 -21.31 4.51
C GLU A 155 16.84 -21.24 5.41
N GLY A 156 18.03 -21.15 4.80
CA GLY A 156 19.27 -20.63 5.41
C GLY A 156 20.02 -21.50 6.44
N LYS A 157 21.34 -21.28 6.56
CA LYS A 157 22.18 -21.85 7.62
C LYS A 157 22.10 -20.95 8.86
N ALA A 158 21.70 -21.50 10.02
CA ALA A 158 21.72 -20.78 11.29
C ALA A 158 23.15 -20.36 11.66
N SER A 159 23.41 -19.05 11.74
CA SER A 159 24.70 -18.49 12.10
C SER A 159 24.62 -17.80 13.46
N TRP A 160 25.42 -18.25 14.42
CA TRP A 160 25.52 -17.63 15.74
C TRP A 160 25.93 -16.15 15.66
N ARG A 161 26.80 -15.81 14.69
CA ARG A 161 27.22 -14.42 14.44
C ARG A 161 26.06 -13.55 13.99
N ALA A 162 25.16 -14.09 13.16
CA ALA A 162 23.97 -13.36 12.71
C ALA A 162 22.96 -13.15 13.86
N ALA A 163 22.76 -14.16 14.71
CA ALA A 163 21.90 -14.06 15.89
C ALA A 163 22.45 -13.06 16.93
N LEU A 164 23.77 -13.06 17.17
CA LEU A 164 24.42 -12.10 18.06
C LEU A 164 24.32 -10.67 17.49
N LEU A 165 24.57 -10.50 16.19
CA LEU A 165 24.49 -9.20 15.54
C LEU A 165 23.06 -8.64 15.53
N SER A 166 22.07 -9.50 15.31
CA SER A 166 20.64 -9.17 15.43
C SER A 166 20.22 -8.88 16.89
N GLY A 167 20.87 -9.51 17.87
CA GLY A 167 20.68 -9.21 19.28
C GLY A 167 21.23 -7.84 19.68
N ILE A 168 22.37 -7.46 19.12
CA ILE A 168 23.05 -6.16 19.37
C ILE A 168 22.35 -5.01 18.64
N SER A 169 21.82 -5.23 17.43
CA SER A 169 21.09 -4.19 16.68
C SER A 169 19.76 -3.77 17.30
N GLY A 170 19.21 -4.60 18.21
CA GLY A 170 18.00 -4.30 18.96
C GLY A 170 18.23 -3.32 20.11
N VAL A 171 18.37 -2.04 19.78
CA VAL A 171 18.47 -0.96 20.78
C VAL A 171 17.24 -0.95 21.70
N ARG A 172 17.44 -0.83 23.01
CA ARG A 172 16.33 -0.67 23.97
C ARG A 172 15.94 0.80 23.93
N GLY A 173 14.64 1.07 23.82
CA GLY A 173 14.14 2.42 23.60
C GLY A 173 13.01 2.78 24.53
N ALA A 174 12.10 3.59 24.01
CA ALA A 174 10.94 4.16 24.68
C ALA A 174 10.10 3.19 25.51
N ILE A 175 9.86 1.98 24.99
CA ILE A 175 8.93 1.02 25.60
C ILE A 175 9.43 0.56 26.99
N THR A 176 10.74 0.34 27.14
CA THR A 176 11.33 -0.04 28.43
C THR A 176 11.16 1.07 29.46
N LEU A 177 11.37 2.32 29.05
CA LEU A 177 11.23 3.48 29.94
C LEU A 177 9.78 3.68 30.37
N VAL A 178 8.83 3.64 29.43
CA VAL A 178 7.40 3.74 29.74
C VAL A 178 6.97 2.66 30.73
N GLY A 179 7.47 1.42 30.57
CA GLY A 179 7.15 0.33 31.49
C GLY A 179 7.62 0.59 32.93
N VAL A 180 8.80 1.20 33.10
CA VAL A 180 9.35 1.47 34.44
C VAL A 180 8.71 2.73 35.05
N LEU A 181 8.42 3.75 34.24
CA LEU A 181 7.70 4.94 34.68
C LEU A 181 6.23 4.65 35.05
N ALA A 182 5.64 3.60 34.48
CA ALA A 182 4.30 3.13 34.84
C ALA A 182 4.24 2.49 36.23
N VAL A 183 5.40 2.18 36.86
CA VAL A 183 5.43 1.67 38.23
C VAL A 183 5.02 2.80 39.19
N PRO A 184 3.94 2.60 39.96
CA PRO A 184 3.39 3.65 40.83
C PRO A 184 4.41 4.07 41.88
N ALA A 185 4.38 5.36 42.26
CA ALA A 185 5.29 5.91 43.26
C ALA A 185 4.99 5.41 44.68
N ALA A 186 3.73 5.04 44.95
CA ALA A 186 3.28 4.53 46.24
C ALA A 186 2.42 3.27 46.06
N LEU A 187 2.46 2.37 47.04
CA LEU A 187 1.57 1.24 47.16
C LEU A 187 0.14 1.73 47.48
N SER A 188 -0.85 0.87 47.29
CA SER A 188 -2.24 1.12 47.72
C SER A 188 -2.38 1.41 49.22
N ASN A 189 -1.35 1.09 50.01
CA ASN A 189 -1.28 1.35 51.45
C ASN A 189 -0.71 2.74 51.79
N GLY A 190 -0.25 3.51 50.80
CA GLY A 190 0.36 4.84 50.98
C GLY A 190 1.89 4.83 51.14
N ASP A 191 2.50 3.67 51.38
CA ASP A 191 3.95 3.51 51.48
C ASP A 191 4.65 3.72 50.12
N ALA A 192 5.87 4.24 50.12
CA ALA A 192 6.68 4.39 48.91
C ALA A 192 6.97 3.03 48.26
N PHE A 193 6.97 2.97 46.92
CA PHE A 193 7.29 1.75 46.20
C PHE A 193 8.75 1.34 46.44
N PRO A 194 9.01 0.12 46.95
CA PRO A 194 10.35 -0.29 47.32
C PRO A 194 11.29 -0.31 46.11
N GLU A 195 12.49 0.22 46.27
CA GLU A 195 13.57 0.21 45.27
C GLU A 195 13.19 0.79 43.88
N ARG A 196 12.17 1.65 43.81
CA ARG A 196 11.75 2.28 42.54
C ARG A 196 12.87 3.07 41.88
N SER A 197 13.66 3.80 42.66
CA SER A 197 14.84 4.56 42.20
C SER A 197 15.90 3.63 41.57
N LEU A 198 16.19 2.49 42.22
CA LEU A 198 17.11 1.48 41.71
C LEU A 198 16.60 0.86 40.40
N MET A 199 15.31 0.58 40.28
CA MET A 199 14.70 0.06 39.05
C MET A 199 14.80 1.06 37.89
N LEU A 200 14.52 2.35 38.16
CA LEU A 200 14.69 3.44 37.20
C LEU A 200 16.15 3.59 36.77
N PHE A 201 17.09 3.54 37.72
CA PHE A 201 18.52 3.61 37.46
C PHE A 201 18.99 2.45 36.56
N ILE A 202 18.61 1.22 36.88
CA ILE A 202 18.97 0.05 36.08
C ILE A 202 18.37 0.16 34.67
N ALA A 203 17.09 0.52 34.55
CA ALA A 203 16.43 0.64 33.26
C ALA A 203 17.05 1.72 32.37
N ALA A 204 17.28 2.93 32.92
CA ALA A 204 17.91 4.03 32.21
C ALA A 204 19.36 3.68 31.82
N GLY A 205 20.12 3.09 32.75
CA GLY A 205 21.48 2.61 32.50
C GLY A 205 21.55 1.56 31.38
N VAL A 206 20.61 0.60 31.37
CA VAL A 206 20.53 -0.44 30.32
C VAL A 206 20.19 0.20 28.96
N VAL A 207 19.29 1.18 28.90
CA VAL A 207 18.95 1.89 27.67
C VAL A 207 20.18 2.62 27.12
N VAL A 208 20.86 3.43 27.95
CA VAL A 208 22.07 4.18 27.56
C VAL A 208 23.20 3.23 27.15
N LEU A 209 23.47 2.19 27.94
CA LEU A 209 24.49 1.20 27.62
C LEU A 209 24.17 0.48 26.30
N SER A 210 22.91 0.12 26.06
CA SER A 210 22.51 -0.53 24.80
C SER A 210 22.69 0.37 23.58
N LEU A 211 22.42 1.68 23.72
CA LEU A 211 22.64 2.67 22.68
C LEU A 211 24.13 2.80 22.34
N ILE A 212 24.97 2.97 23.37
CA ILE A 212 26.42 3.11 23.19
C ILE A 212 27.00 1.86 22.51
N VAL A 213 26.62 0.67 23.00
CA VAL A 213 27.09 -0.60 22.44
C VAL A 213 26.63 -0.74 20.99
N ALA A 214 25.38 -0.39 20.66
CA ALA A 214 24.89 -0.46 19.28
C ALA A 214 25.60 0.52 18.34
N ILE A 215 25.81 1.78 18.77
CA ILE A 215 26.50 2.81 17.98
C ILE A 215 27.94 2.39 17.64
N ILE A 216 28.63 1.71 18.56
CA ILE A 216 30.02 1.26 18.36
C ILE A 216 30.06 -0.06 17.57
N ALA A 217 29.23 -1.03 17.93
CA ALA A 217 29.29 -2.38 17.37
C ALA A 217 28.77 -2.47 15.93
N LEU A 218 27.74 -1.69 15.56
CA LEU A 218 27.18 -1.69 14.20
C LEU A 218 28.22 -1.30 13.14
N PRO A 219 28.89 -0.13 13.19
CA PRO A 219 29.87 0.28 12.18
C PRO A 219 31.12 -0.63 12.15
N LEU A 220 31.50 -1.24 13.27
CA LEU A 220 32.63 -2.18 13.32
C LEU A 220 32.33 -3.51 12.61
N VAL A 221 31.07 -3.95 12.61
CA VAL A 221 30.67 -5.23 12.00
C VAL A 221 30.17 -5.07 10.57
N THR A 222 29.46 -3.98 10.26
CA THR A 222 29.08 -3.65 8.88
C THR A 222 30.25 -2.96 8.21
N ARG A 223 31.22 -3.74 7.71
CA ARG A 223 32.26 -3.24 6.79
C ARG A 223 31.64 -2.95 5.42
N SER A 224 30.70 -1.99 5.37
CA SER A 224 30.16 -1.41 4.15
C SER A 224 29.81 0.04 4.41
N VAL A 225 30.64 0.93 3.88
CA VAL A 225 30.29 2.33 3.68
C VAL A 225 29.26 2.35 2.57
N ALA A 226 27.97 2.33 2.92
CA ALA A 226 26.93 2.80 2.04
C ALA A 226 26.84 4.33 2.24
N PRO A 227 26.85 5.13 1.16
CA PRO A 227 26.79 6.57 1.29
C PRO A 227 25.48 7.00 1.95
N LEU A 228 25.59 7.89 2.94
CA LEU A 228 24.49 8.65 3.49
C LEU A 228 23.86 9.47 2.37
N GLN A 229 22.68 9.06 1.89
CA GLN A 229 21.84 9.95 1.09
C GLN A 229 21.09 10.89 2.04
N THR A 230 21.67 12.07 2.25
CA THR A 230 21.01 13.19 2.89
C THR A 230 19.95 13.77 1.93
N ARG A 231 18.69 13.74 2.36
CA ARG A 231 17.62 14.56 1.78
C ARG A 231 17.90 16.02 2.12
N GLY A 232 18.33 16.84 1.17
CA GLY A 232 18.46 18.27 1.43
C GLY A 232 19.41 19.03 0.50
N SER A 233 19.20 18.94 -0.81
CA SER A 233 19.71 19.97 -1.73
C SER A 233 18.94 19.92 -3.06
N THR A 234 17.74 20.51 -3.07
CA THR A 234 17.31 21.24 -4.27
C THR A 234 17.09 22.66 -3.82
N ILE A 235 17.98 23.53 -4.30
CA ILE A 235 17.96 24.97 -4.14
C ILE A 235 16.58 25.47 -4.58
N VAL A 236 15.87 26.14 -3.68
CA VAL A 236 14.79 27.07 -4.02
C VAL A 236 15.23 28.41 -3.47
N THR A 237 15.55 29.31 -4.40
CA THR A 237 15.63 30.79 -4.34
C THR A 237 16.47 31.16 -5.57
N ASP A 238 16.18 32.16 -6.36
CA ASP A 238 15.09 33.12 -6.49
C ASP A 238 15.51 33.84 -7.78
N ASP A 239 14.69 33.80 -8.84
CA ASP A 239 14.95 34.63 -10.02
C ASP A 239 13.62 34.87 -10.74
N SER A 240 12.79 35.68 -10.10
CA SER A 240 11.81 36.50 -10.81
C SER A 240 12.35 37.92 -10.83
N SER A 241 13.25 38.17 -11.78
CA SER A 241 13.44 39.51 -12.32
C SER A 241 12.43 39.73 -13.44
N ASP A 242 11.83 40.91 -13.41
CA ASP A 242 10.91 41.43 -14.40
C ASP A 242 11.49 41.33 -15.81
N GLN A 243 10.70 40.79 -16.74
CA GLN A 243 10.68 41.26 -18.12
C GLN A 243 9.31 40.98 -18.71
N ASP A 244 8.57 42.08 -18.86
CA ASP A 244 7.62 42.24 -19.95
C ASP A 244 8.30 41.80 -21.26
N ASP A 245 7.70 40.85 -21.96
CA ASP A 245 7.74 40.85 -23.42
C ASP A 245 6.45 40.23 -23.95
N ASP A 246 5.67 41.12 -24.55
CA ASP A 246 4.66 40.88 -25.54
C ASP A 246 5.27 40.05 -26.68
N ASP A 247 4.85 38.79 -26.83
CA ASP A 247 4.85 38.22 -28.16
C ASP A 247 3.70 37.23 -28.38
N SER A 248 2.87 37.65 -29.33
CA SER A 248 1.80 36.91 -29.97
C SER A 248 2.24 35.53 -30.47
N ASN A 249 1.86 34.48 -29.73
CA ASN A 249 1.50 33.20 -30.33
C ASN A 249 0.45 32.53 -29.48
N ASP A 250 -0.70 32.27 -30.10
CA ASP A 250 -1.91 31.68 -29.53
C ASP A 250 -1.68 30.18 -29.24
N ILE A 251 -0.74 29.85 -28.35
CA ILE A 251 -0.45 28.48 -27.92
C ILE A 251 -1.40 28.17 -26.77
N ARG A 252 -2.46 27.42 -27.07
CA ARG A 252 -3.38 26.89 -26.05
C ARG A 252 -2.60 25.99 -25.08
N ILE A 253 -2.27 26.53 -23.91
CA ILE A 253 -1.72 25.76 -22.79
C ILE A 253 -2.79 24.73 -22.38
N ILE A 254 -2.45 23.44 -22.47
CA ILE A 254 -3.37 22.36 -22.08
C ILE A 254 -3.48 22.26 -20.56
N SER A 255 -4.61 21.77 -20.04
CA SER A 255 -4.76 21.59 -18.59
C SER A 255 -3.81 20.52 -18.04
N LEU A 256 -3.50 20.58 -16.74
CA LEU A 256 -2.63 19.60 -16.08
C LEU A 256 -3.14 18.16 -16.23
N SER A 257 -4.44 17.95 -16.12
CA SER A 257 -5.11 16.66 -16.31
C SER A 257 -5.06 16.16 -17.76
N GLN A 258 -5.19 17.06 -18.74
CA GLN A 258 -5.02 16.73 -20.16
C GLN A 258 -3.59 16.33 -20.49
N ALA A 259 -2.59 17.07 -19.97
CA ALA A 259 -1.19 16.72 -20.11
C ALA A 259 -0.86 15.36 -19.46
N GLN A 260 -1.36 15.11 -18.25
CA GLN A 260 -1.20 13.81 -17.58
C GLN A 260 -1.83 12.67 -18.38
N THR A 261 -3.03 12.89 -18.92
CA THR A 261 -3.71 11.89 -19.76
C THR A 261 -2.90 11.58 -21.01
N PHE A 262 -2.34 12.60 -21.68
CA PHE A 262 -1.47 12.42 -22.84
C PHE A 262 -0.20 11.63 -22.48
N VAL A 263 0.47 12.00 -21.38
CA VAL A 263 1.67 11.32 -20.88
C VAL A 263 1.39 9.82 -20.62
N PHE A 264 0.29 9.49 -19.94
CA PHE A 264 -0.11 8.09 -19.72
C PHE A 264 -0.50 7.37 -21.01
N GLN A 265 -1.13 8.03 -21.97
CA GLN A 265 -1.41 7.43 -23.28
C GLN A 265 -0.12 7.11 -24.05
N MET A 266 0.90 7.96 -23.96
CA MET A 266 2.20 7.71 -24.57
C MET A 266 2.93 6.54 -23.90
N ALA A 267 2.85 6.43 -22.57
CA ALA A 267 3.33 5.27 -21.82
C ALA A 267 2.64 3.98 -22.28
N VAL A 268 1.30 3.97 -22.38
CA VAL A 268 0.52 2.83 -22.87
C VAL A 268 0.94 2.43 -24.29
N ARG A 269 1.10 3.39 -25.21
CA ARG A 269 1.53 3.10 -26.59
C ARG A 269 2.93 2.47 -26.61
N ARG A 270 3.84 2.96 -25.76
CA ARG A 270 5.20 2.41 -25.65
C ARG A 270 5.20 0.99 -25.08
N VAL A 271 4.39 0.72 -24.05
CA VAL A 271 4.27 -0.62 -23.46
C VAL A 271 3.62 -1.60 -24.46
N GLU A 272 2.62 -1.16 -25.22
CA GLU A 272 1.96 -2.00 -26.23
C GLU A 272 2.92 -2.37 -27.38
N SER A 273 3.86 -1.49 -27.76
CA SER A 273 4.86 -1.82 -28.81
C SER A 273 5.91 -2.85 -28.37
N GLU A 274 6.20 -2.89 -27.07
CA GLU A 274 7.08 -3.90 -26.43
C GLU A 274 6.36 -5.20 -26.08
N ARG A 275 5.05 -5.27 -26.32
CA ARG A 275 4.27 -6.48 -26.02
C ARG A 275 4.73 -7.62 -26.95
N ARG A 276 5.10 -8.73 -26.33
CA ARG A 276 5.46 -10.02 -26.94
C ARG A 276 4.61 -11.11 -26.30
N GLU A 277 4.65 -12.33 -26.83
CA GLU A 277 3.89 -13.45 -26.25
C GLU A 277 4.41 -13.85 -24.86
N THR A 278 5.71 -13.66 -24.59
CA THR A 278 6.38 -14.03 -23.34
C THR A 278 6.04 -13.09 -22.17
N ASN A 279 5.95 -11.78 -22.43
CA ASN A 279 5.67 -10.74 -21.44
C ASN A 279 4.22 -10.21 -21.51
N GLN A 280 3.34 -10.87 -22.29
CA GLN A 280 1.98 -10.40 -22.58
C GLN A 280 1.18 -10.07 -21.32
N LYS A 281 1.33 -10.89 -20.26
CA LYS A 281 0.61 -10.70 -19.00
C LYS A 281 1.09 -9.44 -18.26
N ALA A 282 2.40 -9.28 -18.09
CA ALA A 282 2.99 -8.09 -17.46
C ALA A 282 2.63 -6.81 -18.23
N ALA A 283 2.69 -6.84 -19.57
CA ALA A 283 2.29 -5.71 -20.41
C ALA A 283 0.82 -5.34 -20.24
N LEU A 284 -0.10 -6.32 -20.29
CA LEU A 284 -1.54 -6.06 -20.13
C LEU A 284 -1.92 -5.63 -18.71
N ASP A 285 -1.18 -6.08 -17.70
CA ASP A 285 -1.36 -5.60 -16.32
C ASP A 285 -0.95 -4.14 -16.19
N LEU A 286 0.22 -3.78 -16.70
CA LEU A 286 0.70 -2.41 -16.67
C LEU A 286 -0.19 -1.47 -17.50
N ILE A 287 -0.63 -1.90 -18.69
CA ILE A 287 -1.59 -1.12 -19.50
C ILE A 287 -2.92 -0.95 -18.75
N ALA A 288 -3.42 -1.99 -18.09
CA ALA A 288 -4.65 -1.88 -17.31
C ALA A 288 -4.51 -0.90 -16.12
N GLU A 289 -3.33 -0.83 -15.51
CA GLU A 289 -2.99 0.14 -14.47
C GLU A 289 -3.05 1.58 -15.03
N TYR A 290 -2.39 1.87 -16.15
CA TYR A 290 -2.47 3.19 -16.79
C TYR A 290 -3.87 3.56 -17.26
N GLN A 291 -4.64 2.61 -17.81
CA GLN A 291 -6.02 2.84 -18.23
C GLN A 291 -6.92 3.23 -17.04
N TYR A 292 -6.67 2.65 -15.86
CA TYR A 292 -7.36 3.04 -14.64
C TYR A 292 -6.99 4.47 -14.21
N LEU A 293 -5.71 4.85 -14.31
CA LEU A 293 -5.25 6.21 -13.99
C LEU A 293 -5.88 7.25 -14.92
N ILE A 294 -5.87 6.99 -16.24
CA ILE A 294 -6.49 7.86 -17.25
C ILE A 294 -7.99 8.03 -16.95
N ARG A 295 -8.72 6.94 -16.76
CA ARG A 295 -10.16 6.99 -16.45
C ARG A 295 -10.47 7.82 -15.21
N ARG A 296 -9.59 7.78 -14.20
CA ARG A 296 -9.78 8.57 -12.98
C ARG A 296 -9.58 10.07 -13.22
N LEU A 297 -8.63 10.45 -14.08
CA LEU A 297 -8.44 11.85 -14.47
C LEU A 297 -9.62 12.37 -15.28
N GLU A 298 -10.14 11.58 -16.22
CA GLU A 298 -11.33 11.91 -17.01
C GLU A 298 -12.57 12.13 -16.11
N LEU A 299 -12.77 11.25 -15.11
CA LEU A 299 -13.87 11.38 -14.14
C LEU A 299 -13.73 12.57 -13.19
N ALA A 300 -12.53 13.10 -12.98
CA ALA A 300 -12.29 14.23 -12.10
C ALA A 300 -12.57 15.58 -12.80
N GLU A 301 -12.49 15.64 -14.14
CA GLU A 301 -12.83 16.82 -14.93
C GLU A 301 -14.35 16.97 -15.10
N ASP A 302 -15.09 15.87 -15.24
CA ASP A 302 -16.54 15.87 -15.45
C ASP A 302 -17.34 16.06 -14.13
N THR A 303 -17.43 17.30 -13.65
CA THR A 303 -18.18 17.70 -12.43
C THR A 303 -19.66 18.09 -12.69
N GLY A 304 -20.21 17.73 -13.85
CA GLY A 304 -21.62 17.99 -14.20
C GLY A 304 -22.63 17.10 -13.47
N ALA A 305 -23.83 17.64 -13.19
CA ALA A 305 -24.92 16.95 -12.48
C ALA A 305 -25.65 15.84 -13.30
N ALA A 306 -25.34 15.71 -14.59
CA ALA A 306 -25.82 14.63 -15.45
C ALA A 306 -24.77 13.51 -15.52
N ILE A 307 -25.17 12.27 -15.83
CA ILE A 307 -24.20 11.19 -16.10
C ILE A 307 -23.31 11.69 -17.23
N PRO A 308 -21.98 11.81 -17.03
CA PRO A 308 -21.10 12.18 -18.12
C PRO A 308 -21.32 11.19 -19.27
N PRO A 309 -21.48 11.65 -20.52
CA PRO A 309 -21.77 10.77 -21.66
C PRO A 309 -20.76 9.62 -21.77
N LEU A 310 -19.51 9.85 -21.33
CA LEU A 310 -18.47 8.84 -21.16
C LEU A 310 -18.89 7.63 -20.29
N ILE A 311 -19.57 7.87 -19.17
CA ILE A 311 -20.00 6.81 -18.23
C ILE A 311 -21.18 6.04 -18.81
N GLN A 312 -22.08 6.70 -19.54
CA GLN A 312 -23.20 6.02 -20.20
C GLN A 312 -22.68 5.07 -21.29
N ASP A 313 -21.82 5.57 -22.18
CA ASP A 313 -21.13 4.77 -23.19
C ASP A 313 -20.42 3.56 -22.59
N GLU A 314 -19.73 3.77 -21.46
CA GLU A 314 -19.05 2.69 -20.75
C GLU A 314 -20.01 1.66 -20.18
N LEU A 315 -21.11 2.08 -19.56
CA LEU A 315 -22.11 1.17 -19.02
C LEU A 315 -22.76 0.35 -20.13
N ASP A 316 -23.09 0.96 -21.26
CA ASP A 316 -23.72 0.28 -22.39
C ASP A 316 -22.78 -0.74 -23.03
N LEU A 317 -21.52 -0.36 -23.28
CA LEU A 317 -20.52 -1.29 -23.80
C LEU A 317 -20.20 -2.43 -22.82
N ARG A 318 -20.20 -2.16 -21.50
CA ARG A 318 -20.05 -3.20 -20.47
C ARG A 318 -21.23 -4.17 -20.48
N LYS A 319 -22.47 -3.69 -20.66
CA LYS A 319 -23.65 -4.56 -20.76
C LYS A 319 -23.55 -5.48 -21.97
N VAL A 320 -23.19 -4.94 -23.13
CA VAL A 320 -22.94 -5.72 -24.35
C VAL A 320 -21.86 -6.78 -24.10
N GLY A 321 -20.75 -6.42 -23.46
CA GLY A 321 -19.69 -7.37 -23.11
C GLY A 321 -20.19 -8.51 -22.21
N VAL A 322 -20.95 -8.19 -21.15
CA VAL A 322 -21.51 -9.19 -20.22
C VAL A 322 -22.57 -10.07 -20.90
N GLN A 323 -23.37 -9.53 -21.81
CA GLN A 323 -24.28 -10.33 -22.64
C GLN A 323 -23.50 -11.32 -23.52
N GLY A 324 -22.40 -10.89 -24.14
CA GLY A 324 -21.49 -11.77 -24.85
C GLY A 324 -20.87 -12.87 -23.98
N GLU A 325 -20.54 -12.56 -22.73
CA GLU A 325 -20.07 -13.55 -21.75
C GLU A 325 -21.16 -14.59 -21.43
N LEU A 326 -22.42 -14.15 -21.28
CA LEU A 326 -23.56 -15.03 -21.05
C LEU A 326 -23.83 -15.96 -22.23
N TYR A 327 -23.83 -15.44 -23.47
CA TYR A 327 -24.02 -16.27 -24.66
C TYR A 327 -22.93 -17.34 -24.78
N ALA A 328 -21.66 -16.97 -24.56
CA ALA A 328 -20.58 -17.95 -24.58
C ALA A 328 -20.68 -18.96 -23.43
N LEU A 329 -21.16 -18.55 -22.24
CA LEU A 329 -21.42 -19.49 -21.15
C LEU A 329 -22.53 -20.49 -21.49
N ASP A 330 -23.60 -20.02 -22.12
CA ASP A 330 -24.72 -20.85 -22.56
C ASP A 330 -24.30 -21.83 -23.66
N ASP A 331 -23.47 -21.40 -24.61
CA ASP A 331 -22.90 -22.27 -25.64
C ASP A 331 -21.98 -23.35 -25.03
N LEU A 332 -21.15 -23.00 -24.05
CA LEU A 332 -20.33 -23.99 -23.33
C LEU A 332 -21.17 -25.05 -22.60
N TRP A 333 -22.32 -24.64 -22.07
CA TRP A 333 -23.25 -25.56 -21.42
C TRP A 333 -23.97 -26.46 -22.42
N ARG A 334 -24.44 -25.90 -23.54
CA ARG A 334 -25.05 -26.66 -24.65
C ARG A 334 -24.09 -27.70 -25.24
N ASP A 335 -22.82 -27.34 -25.36
CA ASP A 335 -21.76 -28.21 -25.85
C ASP A 335 -21.30 -29.28 -24.81
N ASN A 336 -21.94 -29.36 -23.63
CA ASN A 336 -21.55 -30.23 -22.52
C ASN A 336 -20.07 -30.08 -22.06
N LYS A 337 -19.48 -28.89 -22.24
CA LYS A 337 -18.08 -28.62 -21.88
C LYS A 337 -17.88 -28.28 -20.39
N ILE A 338 -18.96 -28.03 -19.65
CA ILE A 338 -18.94 -27.55 -18.25
C ILE A 338 -20.00 -28.26 -17.39
N MET A 339 -19.73 -28.42 -16.10
CA MET A 339 -20.66 -29.05 -15.16
C MET A 339 -21.85 -28.14 -14.82
N SER A 340 -23.00 -28.74 -14.54
CA SER A 340 -24.23 -28.02 -14.15
C SER A 340 -24.05 -27.07 -12.96
N LYS A 341 -23.30 -27.50 -11.93
CA LYS A 341 -22.98 -26.68 -10.76
C LYS A 341 -22.11 -25.47 -11.12
N SER A 342 -21.10 -25.66 -11.98
CA SER A 342 -20.21 -24.59 -12.45
C SER A 342 -20.97 -23.57 -13.31
N TYR A 343 -21.83 -24.06 -14.19
CA TYR A 343 -22.72 -23.25 -15.03
C TYR A 343 -23.68 -22.39 -14.19
N ALA A 344 -24.43 -23.00 -13.26
CA ALA A 344 -25.38 -22.28 -12.42
C ALA A 344 -24.71 -21.17 -11.61
N LYS A 345 -23.51 -21.44 -11.09
CA LYS A 345 -22.71 -20.44 -10.34
C LYS A 345 -22.21 -19.31 -11.24
N ALA A 346 -21.64 -19.63 -12.40
CA ALA A 346 -21.13 -18.63 -13.35
C ALA A 346 -22.26 -17.77 -13.93
N ARG A 347 -23.40 -18.38 -14.29
CA ARG A 347 -24.58 -17.68 -14.81
C ARG A 347 -25.15 -16.73 -13.77
N LYS A 348 -25.32 -17.17 -12.52
CA LYS A 348 -25.76 -16.31 -11.41
C LYS A 348 -24.82 -15.11 -11.22
N GLN A 349 -23.51 -15.31 -11.29
CA GLN A 349 -22.53 -14.23 -11.14
C GLN A 349 -22.60 -13.21 -12.30
N LEU A 350 -22.71 -13.68 -13.54
CA LEU A 350 -22.83 -12.80 -14.71
C LEU A 350 -24.17 -12.05 -14.72
N GLN A 351 -25.25 -12.71 -14.32
CA GLN A 351 -26.57 -12.09 -14.22
C GLN A 351 -26.63 -11.03 -13.13
N HIS A 352 -25.99 -11.25 -11.97
CA HIS A 352 -25.80 -10.21 -10.97
C HIS A 352 -25.02 -9.02 -11.52
N ARG A 353 -23.94 -9.26 -12.26
CA ARG A 353 -23.17 -8.19 -12.93
C ARG A 353 -24.04 -7.37 -13.89
N LEU A 354 -24.89 -8.03 -14.67
CA LEU A 354 -25.77 -7.35 -15.62
C LEU A 354 -26.82 -6.49 -14.90
N ASN A 355 -27.48 -7.06 -13.88
CA ASN A 355 -28.45 -6.33 -13.05
C ASN A 355 -27.80 -5.15 -12.32
N ASP A 356 -26.55 -5.30 -11.88
CA ASP A 356 -25.79 -4.22 -11.25
C ASP A 356 -25.52 -3.08 -12.25
N LEU A 357 -25.13 -3.39 -13.48
CA LEU A 357 -24.93 -2.38 -14.53
C LEU A 357 -26.23 -1.64 -14.86
N ASP A 358 -27.37 -2.34 -14.87
CA ASP A 358 -28.69 -1.71 -15.04
C ASP A 358 -29.05 -0.81 -13.85
N SER A 359 -28.72 -1.24 -12.63
CA SER A 359 -28.93 -0.41 -11.44
C SER A 359 -28.05 0.85 -11.42
N MET A 360 -26.81 0.76 -11.95
CA MET A 360 -25.91 1.90 -12.07
C MET A 360 -26.38 2.88 -13.14
N ALA A 361 -26.87 2.39 -14.28
CA ALA A 361 -27.45 3.24 -15.31
C ALA A 361 -28.62 4.07 -14.77
N LYS A 362 -29.46 3.49 -13.90
CA LYS A 362 -30.58 4.19 -13.25
C LYS A 362 -30.17 5.15 -12.13
N ARG A 363 -28.96 5.00 -11.57
CA ARG A 363 -28.51 5.73 -10.36
C ARG A 363 -27.28 6.59 -10.61
N SER A 364 -27.25 7.21 -11.79
CA SER A 364 -26.20 8.13 -12.23
C SER A 364 -24.76 7.58 -12.15
N GLY A 365 -24.56 6.28 -12.42
CA GLY A 365 -23.24 5.64 -12.39
C GLY A 365 -22.69 5.31 -10.99
N ARG A 366 -23.43 5.62 -9.90
CA ARG A 366 -22.99 5.33 -8.53
C ARG A 366 -23.17 3.84 -8.19
N PRO A 367 -22.15 3.16 -7.64
CA PRO A 367 -22.25 1.75 -7.28
C PRO A 367 -23.23 1.53 -6.13
N THR A 368 -24.07 0.49 -6.23
CA THR A 368 -25.04 0.12 -5.19
C THR A 368 -24.33 -0.35 -3.90
N PHE A 369 -24.90 -0.06 -2.72
CA PHE A 369 -24.35 -0.45 -1.41
C PHE A 369 -24.06 -1.96 -1.31
N ARG A 370 -24.94 -2.78 -1.91
CA ARG A 370 -24.75 -4.22 -2.08
C ARG A 370 -23.47 -4.57 -2.84
N MET A 371 -23.08 -3.81 -3.86
CA MET A 371 -21.88 -4.02 -4.64
C MET A 371 -20.61 -3.73 -3.84
N LEU A 372 -20.63 -2.71 -2.97
CA LEU A 372 -19.52 -2.41 -2.06
C LEU A 372 -19.36 -3.51 -1.00
N PHE A 373 -20.47 -4.02 -0.48
CA PHE A 373 -20.50 -5.12 0.47
C PHE A 373 -20.04 -6.45 -0.17
N GLU A 374 -20.54 -6.80 -1.35
CA GLU A 374 -20.11 -8.02 -2.05
C GLU A 374 -18.63 -7.93 -2.50
N ARG A 375 -18.13 -6.78 -2.93
CA ARG A 375 -16.69 -6.60 -3.25
C ARG A 375 -15.79 -6.72 -2.03
N SER A 376 -16.23 -6.26 -0.86
CA SER A 376 -15.46 -6.39 0.38
C SER A 376 -15.53 -7.80 0.96
N ALA A 377 -16.70 -8.44 0.93
CA ALA A 377 -16.91 -9.83 1.32
C ALA A 377 -16.16 -10.82 0.40
N LEU A 378 -16.13 -10.58 -0.92
CA LEU A 378 -15.35 -11.37 -1.88
C LEU A 378 -13.84 -11.20 -1.66
N ARG A 379 -13.36 -10.05 -1.19
CA ARG A 379 -11.95 -9.84 -0.82
C ARG A 379 -11.58 -10.56 0.48
N LEU A 380 -12.46 -10.54 1.48
CA LEU A 380 -12.30 -11.36 2.69
C LEU A 380 -12.29 -12.83 2.30
N SER A 381 -13.27 -13.28 1.52
CA SER A 381 -13.33 -14.64 1.00
C SER A 381 -12.08 -14.99 0.18
N HIS A 382 -11.58 -14.11 -0.68
CA HIS A 382 -10.32 -14.33 -1.40
C HIS A 382 -9.15 -14.52 -0.44
N TRP A 383 -9.04 -13.72 0.63
CA TRP A 383 -8.01 -13.88 1.66
C TRP A 383 -8.13 -15.24 2.38
N TRP A 384 -9.33 -15.63 2.78
CA TRP A 384 -9.60 -16.96 3.37
C TRP A 384 -9.29 -18.10 2.39
N TYR A 385 -9.61 -17.94 1.10
CA TYR A 385 -9.28 -18.92 0.07
C TYR A 385 -7.80 -18.93 -0.26
N THR A 386 -7.09 -17.80 -0.34
CA THR A 386 -5.64 -17.77 -0.62
C THR A 386 -4.84 -18.39 0.51
N VAL A 387 -5.19 -18.07 1.77
CA VAL A 387 -4.60 -18.66 2.98
C VAL A 387 -4.92 -20.15 3.09
N ALA A 388 -6.10 -20.61 2.64
CA ALA A 388 -6.45 -22.03 2.60
C ALA A 388 -6.01 -22.76 1.29
N SER A 389 -5.50 -22.04 0.28
CA SER A 389 -5.29 -22.60 -1.08
C SER A 389 -3.89 -23.10 -1.36
N GLU A 390 -2.89 -22.82 -0.51
CA GLU A 390 -1.58 -23.46 -0.68
C GLU A 390 -1.68 -24.99 -0.54
N GLN A 391 -2.66 -25.48 0.23
CA GLN A 391 -2.86 -26.92 0.44
C GLN A 391 -3.84 -27.58 -0.54
N ASN A 392 -4.63 -26.81 -1.32
CA ASN A 392 -5.80 -27.34 -2.03
C ASN A 392 -5.82 -27.10 -3.56
N ARG A 393 -4.63 -26.99 -4.19
CA ARG A 393 -4.45 -26.94 -5.66
C ARG A 393 -4.95 -28.18 -6.43
N SER A 394 -5.54 -29.18 -5.75
CA SER A 394 -5.81 -30.53 -6.28
C SER A 394 -7.19 -30.77 -6.93
N HIS A 395 -8.03 -29.76 -7.21
CA HIS A 395 -9.41 -30.05 -7.67
C HIS A 395 -9.72 -29.56 -9.10
N ARG A 396 -10.21 -30.51 -9.93
CA ARG A 396 -10.86 -30.35 -11.25
C ARG A 396 -11.75 -29.11 -11.38
N PHE A 397 -12.43 -28.71 -10.30
CA PHE A 397 -13.25 -27.50 -10.20
C PHE A 397 -12.48 -26.18 -10.44
N PHE A 398 -11.22 -26.08 -10.02
CA PHE A 398 -10.40 -24.89 -10.23
C PHE A 398 -10.05 -24.71 -11.71
N ASN A 399 -9.62 -25.80 -12.36
CA ASN A 399 -9.30 -25.80 -13.78
C ASN A 399 -10.53 -25.53 -14.65
N GLU A 400 -11.69 -26.08 -14.29
CA GLU A 400 -12.95 -25.83 -15.00
C GLU A 400 -13.41 -24.37 -14.85
N ARG A 401 -13.24 -23.77 -13.66
CA ARG A 401 -13.55 -22.36 -13.44
C ARG A 401 -12.66 -21.45 -14.28
N LEU A 402 -11.37 -21.71 -14.33
CA LEU A 402 -10.42 -20.97 -15.16
C LEU A 402 -10.76 -21.11 -16.65
N PHE A 403 -11.15 -22.32 -17.08
CA PHE A 403 -11.63 -22.58 -18.42
C PHE A 403 -12.87 -21.75 -18.75
N ILE A 404 -13.90 -21.76 -17.89
CA ILE A 404 -15.10 -20.92 -18.04
C ILE A 404 -14.72 -19.44 -18.13
N GLU A 405 -13.85 -18.95 -17.25
CA GLU A 405 -13.47 -17.54 -17.21
C GLU A 405 -12.77 -17.08 -18.50
N LYS A 406 -11.91 -17.93 -19.07
CA LYS A 406 -11.21 -17.69 -20.33
C LYS A 406 -12.17 -17.70 -21.53
N GLU A 407 -13.00 -18.73 -21.65
CA GLU A 407 -13.90 -18.87 -22.80
C GLU A 407 -15.03 -17.83 -22.78
N THR A 408 -15.58 -17.52 -21.61
CA THR A 408 -16.54 -16.40 -21.48
C THR A 408 -15.89 -15.06 -21.82
N ALA A 409 -14.64 -14.80 -21.42
CA ALA A 409 -13.93 -13.58 -21.78
C ALA A 409 -13.71 -13.44 -23.30
N LYS A 410 -13.39 -14.55 -23.98
CA LYS A 410 -13.32 -14.57 -25.46
C LYS A 410 -14.67 -14.29 -26.10
N GLY A 411 -15.73 -14.88 -25.56
CA GLY A 411 -17.11 -14.65 -25.97
C GLY A 411 -17.54 -13.19 -25.86
N GLY A 412 -17.31 -12.59 -24.68
CA GLY A 412 -17.56 -11.18 -24.43
C GLY A 412 -16.78 -10.27 -25.39
N LEU A 413 -15.48 -10.55 -25.60
CA LEU A 413 -14.66 -9.79 -26.55
C LEU A 413 -15.16 -9.92 -27.99
N LYS A 414 -15.53 -11.13 -28.43
CA LYS A 414 -16.07 -11.40 -29.77
C LYS A 414 -17.38 -10.63 -29.99
N TYR A 415 -18.30 -10.73 -29.04
CA TYR A 415 -19.60 -10.07 -29.12
C TYR A 415 -19.47 -8.55 -29.10
N LEU A 416 -18.63 -7.99 -28.20
CA LEU A 416 -18.31 -6.57 -28.15
C LEU A 416 -17.73 -6.07 -29.49
N SER A 417 -16.81 -6.84 -30.08
CA SER A 417 -16.22 -6.47 -31.38
C SER A 417 -17.22 -6.53 -32.54
N GLN A 418 -18.19 -7.44 -32.49
CA GLN A 418 -19.25 -7.54 -33.50
C GLN A 418 -20.25 -6.40 -33.35
N PHE A 419 -20.63 -6.05 -32.13
CA PHE A 419 -21.51 -4.93 -31.81
C PHE A 419 -20.94 -3.60 -32.33
N LEU A 420 -19.65 -3.35 -32.11
CA LEU A 420 -18.94 -2.15 -32.58
C LEU A 420 -18.78 -2.08 -34.12
N ARG A 421 -18.94 -3.20 -34.83
CA ARG A 421 -18.84 -3.25 -36.31
C ARG A 421 -20.14 -2.90 -37.02
N GLN A 422 -21.29 -2.97 -36.34
CA GLN A 422 -22.61 -2.67 -36.91
C GLN A 422 -22.72 -1.20 -37.32
N LYS A 423 -23.37 -0.91 -38.47
CA LYS A 423 -23.44 0.44 -39.05
C LYS A 423 -24.13 1.46 -38.14
N GLU A 424 -25.18 1.07 -37.43
CA GLU A 424 -25.91 1.93 -36.48
C GLU A 424 -25.02 2.37 -35.31
N ASN A 425 -24.21 1.47 -34.77
CA ASN A 425 -23.35 1.75 -33.61
C ASN A 425 -22.09 2.55 -33.97
N LYS A 426 -21.65 2.49 -35.24
CA LYS A 426 -20.58 3.38 -35.74
C LYS A 426 -21.01 4.85 -35.78
N ALA A 427 -22.31 5.13 -35.90
CA ALA A 427 -22.84 6.49 -35.88
C ALA A 427 -22.89 7.11 -34.47
N HIS A 428 -22.94 6.28 -33.41
CA HIS A 428 -22.98 6.74 -32.02
C HIS A 428 -21.64 7.31 -31.50
N ASN A 429 -20.54 7.13 -32.25
CA ASN A 429 -19.21 7.67 -31.92
C ASN A 429 -18.74 7.39 -30.47
N TYR A 430 -18.98 6.17 -29.97
CA TYR A 430 -18.49 5.72 -28.65
C TYR A 430 -17.02 6.11 -28.42
N ASN A 431 -16.71 6.57 -27.21
CA ASN A 431 -15.35 6.98 -26.87
C ASN A 431 -14.33 5.84 -27.10
N ARG A 432 -13.31 6.12 -27.94
CA ARG A 432 -12.25 5.17 -28.31
C ARG A 432 -11.49 4.64 -27.09
N GLN A 433 -11.31 5.46 -26.06
CA GLN A 433 -10.61 5.09 -24.84
C GLN A 433 -11.40 4.05 -24.04
N VAL A 434 -12.72 4.23 -23.93
CA VAL A 434 -13.62 3.29 -23.25
C VAL A 434 -13.58 1.93 -23.94
N ILE A 435 -13.67 1.92 -25.27
CA ILE A 435 -13.53 0.69 -26.08
C ILE A 435 -12.19 0.01 -25.83
N TYR A 436 -11.08 0.77 -25.87
CA TYR A 436 -9.74 0.24 -25.68
C TYR A 436 -9.56 -0.36 -24.27
N ALA A 437 -10.01 0.35 -23.23
CA ALA A 437 -9.96 -0.11 -21.84
C ALA A 437 -10.73 -1.44 -21.64
N LEU A 438 -11.93 -1.56 -22.21
CA LEU A 438 -12.72 -2.79 -22.20
C LEU A 438 -12.00 -3.94 -22.91
N ILE A 439 -11.44 -3.70 -24.08
CA ILE A 439 -10.68 -4.70 -24.83
C ILE A 439 -9.46 -5.17 -24.03
N VAL A 440 -8.70 -4.24 -23.45
CA VAL A 440 -7.55 -4.56 -22.58
C VAL A 440 -7.99 -5.39 -21.39
N GLN A 441 -9.11 -5.04 -20.74
CA GLN A 441 -9.63 -5.78 -19.60
C GLN A 441 -9.96 -7.24 -19.97
N TYR A 442 -10.64 -7.47 -21.11
CA TYR A 442 -10.92 -8.82 -21.60
C TYR A 442 -9.65 -9.59 -21.96
N ARG A 443 -8.71 -8.95 -22.66
CA ARG A 443 -7.42 -9.55 -23.02
C ARG A 443 -6.59 -9.89 -21.79
N ASN A 444 -6.57 -9.04 -20.77
CA ASN A 444 -5.88 -9.29 -19.51
C ASN A 444 -6.49 -10.49 -18.79
N ARG A 445 -7.83 -10.59 -18.73
CA ARG A 445 -8.51 -11.77 -18.15
C ARG A 445 -8.09 -13.05 -18.85
N ILE A 446 -8.05 -13.07 -20.18
CA ILE A 446 -7.58 -14.22 -20.97
C ILE A 446 -6.10 -14.54 -20.69
N ALA A 447 -5.23 -13.51 -20.68
CA ALA A 447 -3.80 -13.68 -20.44
C ALA A 447 -3.50 -14.17 -19.01
N SER A 448 -4.27 -13.72 -18.02
CA SER A 448 -4.13 -14.14 -16.63
C SER A 448 -4.37 -15.64 -16.46
N VAL A 449 -5.39 -16.18 -17.13
CA VAL A 449 -5.67 -17.62 -17.13
C VAL A 449 -4.56 -18.41 -17.84
N LYS A 450 -3.99 -17.87 -18.92
CA LYS A 450 -2.89 -18.52 -19.65
C LYS A 450 -1.60 -18.56 -18.82
N ALA A 451 -1.28 -17.48 -18.10
CA ALA A 451 -0.05 -17.33 -17.33
C ALA A 451 -0.01 -18.21 -16.06
N LEU A 452 -1.17 -18.56 -15.49
CA LEU A 452 -1.27 -19.42 -14.29
C LEU A 452 -0.61 -20.79 -14.45
N ASN A 453 -0.44 -21.29 -15.67
CA ASN A 453 0.19 -22.58 -15.95
C ASN A 453 1.65 -22.47 -16.40
N THR A 454 2.20 -21.27 -16.61
CA THR A 454 3.43 -21.07 -17.41
C THR A 454 4.53 -20.29 -16.70
N HIS A 455 4.21 -19.37 -15.77
CA HIS A 455 5.22 -18.44 -15.25
C HIS A 455 5.67 -18.76 -13.81
N LYS A 456 6.98 -18.86 -13.62
CA LYS A 456 7.61 -18.70 -12.29
C LYS A 456 7.48 -17.22 -11.89
N SER A 457 7.02 -16.93 -10.67
CA SER A 457 6.76 -15.56 -10.17
C SER A 457 7.91 -14.59 -10.48
N THR A 458 9.14 -15.06 -10.35
CA THR A 458 10.36 -14.28 -10.58
C THR A 458 10.52 -13.76 -12.02
N GLN A 459 10.12 -14.50 -13.05
CA GLN A 459 10.21 -14.01 -14.44
C GLN A 459 9.15 -12.95 -14.74
N TYR A 460 7.97 -13.07 -14.12
CA TYR A 460 6.91 -12.08 -14.27
C TYR A 460 7.31 -10.75 -13.65
N GLU A 461 7.85 -10.76 -12.43
CA GLU A 461 8.32 -9.56 -11.72
C GLU A 461 9.43 -8.83 -12.48
N GLN A 462 10.40 -9.58 -13.02
CA GLN A 462 11.47 -9.00 -13.85
C GLN A 462 10.94 -8.32 -15.11
N GLU A 463 10.05 -8.98 -15.85
CA GLU A 463 9.45 -8.40 -17.07
C GLU A 463 8.54 -7.21 -16.74
N LEU A 464 7.80 -7.25 -15.62
CA LEU A 464 6.99 -6.13 -15.17
C LEU A 464 7.85 -4.92 -14.78
N GLY A 465 8.94 -5.14 -14.05
CA GLY A 465 9.91 -4.09 -13.69
C GLY A 465 10.54 -3.46 -14.93
N ARG A 466 10.95 -4.28 -15.91
CA ARG A 466 11.47 -3.80 -17.20
C ARG A 466 10.45 -2.95 -17.95
N LEU A 467 9.21 -3.41 -18.07
CA LEU A 467 8.15 -2.68 -18.78
C LEU A 467 7.79 -1.37 -18.07
N ARG A 468 7.84 -1.33 -16.72
CA ARG A 468 7.66 -0.10 -15.94
C ARG A 468 8.76 0.92 -16.22
N ALA A 469 10.02 0.51 -16.26
CA ALA A 469 11.12 1.40 -16.61
C ALA A 469 10.95 2.01 -18.01
N ILE A 470 10.51 1.20 -18.98
CA ILE A 470 10.20 1.66 -20.34
C ILE A 470 9.02 2.66 -20.34
N ALA A 471 8.00 2.41 -19.52
CA ALA A 471 6.86 3.29 -19.39
C ALA A 471 7.27 4.66 -18.79
N PHE A 472 8.04 4.68 -17.70
CA PHE A 472 8.55 5.93 -17.11
C PHE A 472 9.46 6.71 -18.07
N ALA A 473 10.29 6.03 -18.85
CA ALA A 473 11.09 6.68 -19.90
C ALA A 473 10.19 7.33 -20.97
N ALA A 474 9.10 6.67 -21.37
CA ALA A 474 8.12 7.24 -22.30
C ALA A 474 7.36 8.42 -21.70
N GLU A 475 7.06 8.39 -20.39
CA GLU A 475 6.43 9.52 -19.70
C GLU A 475 7.33 10.76 -19.72
N ARG A 476 8.61 10.61 -19.37
CA ARG A 476 9.59 11.70 -19.40
C ARG A 476 9.76 12.27 -20.82
N ALA A 477 9.82 11.40 -21.83
CA ALA A 477 9.91 11.83 -23.22
C ALA A 477 8.67 12.60 -23.67
N ALA A 478 7.47 12.18 -23.24
CA ALA A 478 6.23 12.90 -23.54
C ALA A 478 6.17 14.26 -22.84
N ILE A 479 6.63 14.36 -21.59
CA ILE A 479 6.70 15.63 -20.86
C ILE A 479 7.67 16.59 -21.57
N HIS A 480 8.83 16.09 -22.00
CA HIS A 480 9.80 16.87 -22.77
C HIS A 480 9.20 17.38 -24.08
N ASP A 481 8.58 16.51 -24.88
CA ASP A 481 7.94 16.88 -26.16
C ASP A 481 6.82 17.91 -25.98
N LEU A 482 6.02 17.80 -24.91
CA LEU A 482 4.99 18.79 -24.59
C LEU A 482 5.57 20.14 -24.20
N THR A 483 6.71 20.15 -23.50
CA THR A 483 7.39 21.38 -23.07
C THR A 483 8.07 22.06 -24.24
N GLU A 484 8.77 21.30 -25.09
CA GLU A 484 9.46 21.78 -26.28
C GLU A 484 8.49 22.41 -27.30
N LYS A 485 7.28 21.83 -27.44
CA LYS A 485 6.22 22.35 -28.30
C LYS A 485 5.40 23.49 -27.66
N GLY A 486 5.72 23.91 -26.44
CA GLY A 486 5.04 24.99 -25.73
C GLY A 486 3.62 24.66 -25.23
N TYR A 487 3.18 23.39 -25.27
CA TYR A 487 1.84 23.02 -24.79
C TYR A 487 1.69 23.09 -23.27
N ILE A 488 2.80 22.99 -22.52
CA ILE A 488 2.82 23.04 -21.05
C ILE A 488 3.88 24.00 -20.54
N THR A 489 3.61 24.65 -19.42
CA THR A 489 4.59 25.53 -18.75
C THR A 489 5.71 24.72 -18.08
N MET A 490 6.86 25.35 -17.85
CA MET A 490 7.98 24.72 -17.13
C MET A 490 7.58 24.26 -15.72
N THR A 491 6.75 25.04 -15.01
CA THR A 491 6.24 24.66 -13.69
C THR A 491 5.35 23.40 -13.75
N MET A 492 4.55 23.26 -14.80
CA MET A 492 3.73 22.08 -15.02
C MET A 492 4.57 20.86 -15.41
N ALA A 493 5.58 21.04 -16.26
CA ALA A 493 6.55 20.00 -16.60
C ALA A 493 7.31 19.50 -15.35
N GLN A 494 7.72 20.41 -14.46
CA GLN A 494 8.33 20.06 -13.17
C GLN A 494 7.39 19.21 -12.33
N LYS A 495 6.11 19.61 -12.18
CA LYS A 495 5.11 18.84 -11.41
C LYS A 495 4.85 17.45 -12.01
N LEU A 496 4.79 17.34 -13.33
CA LEU A 496 4.66 16.04 -14.02
C LEU A 496 5.88 15.15 -13.77
N ASN A 497 7.09 15.68 -13.96
CA ASN A 497 8.34 14.94 -13.72
C ASN A 497 8.49 14.54 -12.25
N GLN A 498 8.04 15.38 -11.32
CA GLN A 498 8.02 15.06 -9.90
C GLN A 498 7.13 13.83 -9.63
N ASN A 499 5.94 13.78 -10.22
CA ASN A 499 5.05 12.63 -10.13
C ASN A 499 5.69 11.35 -10.71
N VAL A 500 6.34 11.43 -11.87
CA VAL A 500 7.05 10.28 -12.48
C VAL A 500 8.13 9.76 -11.53
N ASN A 501 8.97 10.65 -11.00
CA ASN A 501 10.03 10.29 -10.06
C ASN A 501 9.47 9.66 -8.78
N PHE A 502 8.33 10.15 -8.28
CA PHE A 502 7.68 9.55 -7.11
C PHE A 502 7.15 8.15 -7.39
N THR A 503 6.50 7.94 -8.54
CA THR A 503 6.00 6.62 -8.94
C THR A 503 7.13 5.62 -9.18
N GLU A 504 8.23 6.08 -9.77
CA GLU A 504 9.42 5.27 -10.03
C GLU A 504 10.09 4.84 -8.72
N ASN A 505 10.31 5.77 -7.79
CA ASN A 505 10.87 5.47 -6.47
C ASN A 505 9.97 4.52 -5.65
N ALA A 506 8.65 4.68 -5.75
CA ALA A 506 7.73 3.75 -5.09
C ALA A 506 7.82 2.34 -5.69
N ALA A 507 7.98 2.23 -7.01
CA ALA A 507 8.11 0.94 -7.69
C ALA A 507 9.44 0.24 -7.35
N THR A 508 10.54 0.97 -7.27
CA THR A 508 11.87 0.40 -6.93
C THR A 508 11.93 -0.10 -5.49
N LEU A 509 11.32 0.62 -4.54
CA LEU A 509 11.23 0.17 -3.14
C LEU A 509 10.46 -1.15 -3.00
N THR A 510 9.37 -1.31 -3.75
CA THR A 510 8.57 -2.55 -3.72
C THR A 510 9.36 -3.75 -4.25
N SER A 511 10.21 -3.56 -5.27
CA SER A 511 11.07 -4.62 -5.82
C SER A 511 12.23 -5.02 -4.91
N LEU A 512 12.61 -4.20 -3.92
CA LEU A 512 13.68 -4.49 -2.97
C LEU A 512 13.18 -5.23 -1.72
N GLU A 513 11.90 -5.15 -1.39
CA GLU A 513 11.30 -5.89 -0.26
C GLU A 513 10.98 -7.36 -0.60
N GLU A 514 10.90 -7.72 -1.89
CA GLU A 514 10.59 -9.08 -2.37
C GLU A 514 11.83 -9.96 -2.65
N VAL A 515 13.05 -9.44 -2.45
CA VAL A 515 14.35 -10.15 -2.59
C VAL A 515 14.97 -10.37 -1.22
#